data_AF-A0A4Y3I028-F1
#
_entry.id   AF-A0A4Y3I028-F1
#
_cell.length_a   1.000
_cell.length_b   1.000
_cell.length_c   1.000
_cell.angle_alpha   90.00
_cell.angle_beta   90.00
_cell.angle_gamma   90.00
#
_symmetry.space_group_name_H-M   'P 1'
#
loop_
_entity.id
_entity.type
_entity.pdbx_description
1 polymer ?
#
loop_
_entity_poly.entity_id
_entity_poly.type
_entity_poly.pdbx_seq_one_letter_code
_entity_poly.pdbx_strand_id
1 'polypeptide(L)'
;MDDLEFRRRIMSDPKARDEDLLSAIANNDSNAKFVDDVLNLDARIEQAMRIDVPESLADKILFNQSSEDNVVRPNFAKRSLAVAASVAFAAGIMIGQLNWSANIVPTAHASLTDEAIQHVIIESPFTDKLDEQVDSNQINTKLSPFAYQFSETFPYHVYYLNHCGFGESNALHMVFQGEKGRITLFITNISSDHAVNFSEKQMSGTVVPIGTASMILVGDSDEDVASVAKRLASIITPVS
;
A
#
# COMPACT_ATOMS: atom_id res chain seq x y z
N MET A 1 -12.81 54.26 64.18
CA MET A 1 -12.27 53.31 63.19
C MET A 1 -10.87 52.92 63.60
N ASP A 2 -10.47 51.67 63.38
CA ASP A 2 -9.11 51.18 63.63
C ASP A 2 -8.11 51.66 62.57
N ASP A 3 -6.81 51.76 62.89
CA ASP A 3 -5.79 52.29 61.97
C ASP A 3 -5.61 51.42 60.71
N LEU A 4 -5.70 50.10 60.85
CA LEU A 4 -5.59 49.18 59.70
C LEU A 4 -6.81 49.29 58.77
N GLU A 5 -7.99 49.47 59.36
CA GLU A 5 -9.22 49.67 58.60
C GLU A 5 -9.18 50.99 57.84
N PHE A 6 -8.73 52.07 58.49
CA PHE A 6 -8.52 53.39 57.88
C PHE A 6 -7.58 53.29 56.67
N ARG A 7 -6.39 52.70 56.84
CA ARG A 7 -5.40 52.55 55.76
C ARG A 7 -5.93 51.74 54.58
N ARG A 8 -6.60 50.62 54.85
CA ARG A 8 -7.19 49.77 53.79
C ARG A 8 -8.22 50.53 52.97
N ARG A 9 -9.04 51.35 53.63
CA ARG A 9 -10.08 52.15 52.98
C ARG A 9 -9.49 53.25 52.10
N ILE A 10 -8.52 54.01 52.63
CA ILE A 10 -7.81 55.06 51.89
C ILE A 10 -6.99 54.50 50.71
N MET A 11 -6.37 53.33 50.85
CA MET A 11 -5.64 52.70 49.73
C MET A 11 -6.58 52.20 48.61
N SER A 12 -7.82 51.87 48.94
CA SER A 12 -8.82 51.38 47.97
C SER A 12 -9.52 52.53 47.25
N ASP A 13 -9.86 53.59 47.99
CA ASP A 13 -10.45 54.82 47.46
C ASP A 13 -9.89 56.04 48.22
N PRO A 14 -8.81 56.67 47.73
CA PRO A 14 -8.16 57.79 48.41
C PRO A 14 -8.96 59.10 48.36
N LYS A 15 -9.94 59.18 47.46
CA LYS A 15 -10.81 60.36 47.28
C LYS A 15 -12.12 60.23 48.06
N ALA A 16 -12.38 59.11 48.72
CA ALA A 16 -13.52 58.92 49.62
C ALA A 16 -13.52 59.95 50.76
N ARG A 17 -14.69 60.51 51.08
CA ARG A 17 -14.90 61.52 52.12
C ARG A 17 -16.15 61.18 52.95
N ASP A 18 -16.13 60.03 53.60
CA ASP A 18 -17.17 59.68 54.57
C ASP A 18 -16.88 60.34 55.94
N GLU A 19 -17.92 60.44 56.78
CA GLU A 19 -17.86 61.13 58.07
C GLU A 19 -16.87 60.47 59.05
N ASP A 20 -16.74 59.15 58.99
CA ASP A 20 -15.81 58.36 59.79
C ASP A 20 -14.34 58.58 59.38
N LEU A 21 -14.02 58.67 58.08
CA LEU A 21 -12.68 58.98 57.57
C LEU A 21 -12.30 60.42 57.89
N LEU A 22 -13.21 61.38 57.71
CA LEU A 22 -12.95 62.78 58.04
C LEU A 22 -12.64 62.96 59.54
N SER A 23 -13.38 62.25 60.40
CA SER A 23 -13.10 62.22 61.84
C SER A 23 -11.76 61.55 62.16
N ALA A 24 -11.41 60.47 61.47
CA ALA A 24 -10.12 59.78 61.67
C ALA A 24 -8.90 60.59 61.18
N ILE A 25 -9.10 61.46 60.19
CA ILE A 25 -8.08 62.40 59.67
C ILE A 25 -7.91 63.57 60.64
N ALA A 26 -9.01 64.18 61.10
CA ALA A 26 -8.96 65.36 61.97
C ALA A 26 -8.35 65.06 63.36
N ASN A 27 -8.49 63.82 63.84
CA ASN A 27 -8.02 63.41 65.16
C ASN A 27 -6.58 62.84 65.17
N ASN A 28 -5.91 62.70 64.02
CA ASN A 28 -4.56 62.13 63.95
C ASN A 28 -3.73 62.68 62.77
N ASP A 29 -2.66 63.41 63.08
CA ASP A 29 -1.74 63.99 62.10
C ASP A 29 -1.06 62.94 61.21
N SER A 30 -0.80 61.73 61.72
CA SER A 30 -0.23 60.63 60.93
C SER A 30 -1.20 60.14 59.86
N ASN A 31 -2.51 60.16 60.15
CA ASN A 31 -3.54 59.77 59.19
C ASN A 31 -3.73 60.84 58.12
N ALA A 32 -3.67 62.11 58.51
CA ALA A 32 -3.68 63.23 57.57
C ALA A 32 -2.50 63.14 56.59
N LYS A 33 -1.29 62.88 57.10
CA LYS A 33 -0.09 62.70 56.28
C LYS A 33 -0.21 61.49 55.33
N PHE A 34 -0.71 60.37 55.83
CA PHE A 34 -0.89 59.17 55.02
C PHE A 34 -1.87 59.41 53.85
N VAL A 35 -2.97 60.13 54.07
CA VAL A 35 -3.91 60.49 53.01
C VAL A 35 -3.26 61.40 51.96
N ASP A 36 -2.47 62.38 52.39
CA ASP A 36 -1.74 63.26 51.47
C ASP A 36 -0.74 62.48 50.61
N ASP A 37 0.01 61.55 51.20
CA ASP A 37 0.96 60.70 50.49
C ASP A 37 0.27 59.84 49.41
N VAL A 38 -0.89 59.25 49.72
CA VAL A 38 -1.66 58.44 48.76
C VAL A 38 -2.25 59.31 47.65
N LEU A 39 -2.77 60.50 47.96
CA LEU A 39 -3.27 61.44 46.96
C LEU A 39 -2.16 61.97 46.05
N ASN A 40 -0.96 62.20 46.60
CA ASN A 40 0.22 62.59 45.83
C ASN A 40 0.62 61.49 44.84
N LEU A 41 0.60 60.23 45.28
CA LEU A 41 0.86 59.08 44.43
C LEU A 41 -0.17 58.99 43.29
N ASP A 42 -1.46 59.13 43.59
CA ASP A 42 -2.54 59.12 42.60
C ASP A 42 -2.32 60.20 41.51
N ALA A 43 -1.96 61.41 41.93
CA ALA A 43 -1.66 62.51 41.00
C ALA A 43 -0.44 62.22 40.10
N ARG A 44 0.60 61.56 40.63
CA ARG A 44 1.77 61.14 39.84
C ARG A 44 1.41 60.06 38.82
N ILE A 45 0.56 59.11 39.19
CA ILE A 45 0.08 58.06 38.28
C ILE A 45 -0.77 58.69 37.18
N GLU A 46 -1.67 59.61 37.52
CA GLU A 46 -2.47 60.35 36.55
C GLU A 46 -1.57 61.10 35.54
N GLN A 47 -0.54 61.79 36.03
CA GLN A 47 0.42 62.48 35.17
C GLN A 47 1.18 61.51 34.26
N ALA A 48 1.60 60.36 34.77
CA ALA A 48 2.32 59.35 33.98
C ALA A 48 1.44 58.69 32.90
N MET A 49 0.12 58.61 33.12
CA MET A 49 -0.84 58.08 32.13
C MET A 49 -1.22 59.09 31.04
N ARG A 50 -0.91 60.38 31.21
CA ARG A 50 -1.11 61.41 30.18
C ARG A 50 -0.02 61.31 29.11
N ILE A 51 -0.09 60.24 28.33
CA ILE A 51 0.77 60.01 27.16
C ILE A 51 -0.01 60.46 25.92
N ASP A 52 0.59 61.33 25.11
CA ASP A 52 -0.01 61.75 23.85
C ASP A 52 -0.12 60.59 22.87
N VAL A 53 -1.22 60.56 22.13
CA VAL A 53 -1.43 59.56 21.09
C VAL A 53 -0.48 59.86 19.92
N PRO A 54 0.32 58.89 19.45
CA PRO A 54 1.20 59.08 18.30
C PRO A 54 0.42 59.45 17.03
N GLU A 55 0.92 60.43 16.27
CA GLU A 55 0.27 60.99 15.07
C GLU A 55 -0.05 59.93 13.98
N SER A 56 0.70 58.82 13.94
CA SER A 56 0.52 57.73 12.98
C SER A 56 -0.21 56.49 13.52
N LEU A 57 -0.80 56.54 14.72
CA LEU A 57 -1.46 55.37 15.31
C LEU A 57 -2.70 54.94 14.53
N ALA A 58 -3.53 55.90 14.12
CA ALA A 58 -4.74 55.62 13.34
C ALA A 58 -4.42 54.95 11.99
N ASP A 59 -3.43 55.48 11.27
CA ASP A 59 -2.99 54.94 9.99
C ASP A 59 -2.38 53.54 10.14
N LYS A 60 -1.59 53.30 11.20
CA LYS A 60 -1.02 51.97 11.49
C LYS A 60 -2.10 50.93 11.84
N ILE A 61 -3.14 51.33 12.58
CA ILE A 61 -4.27 50.44 12.90
C ILE A 61 -5.03 50.09 11.62
N LEU A 62 -5.33 51.09 10.78
CA LEU A 62 -6.05 50.89 9.53
C LEU A 62 -5.25 50.00 8.56
N PHE A 63 -3.94 50.21 8.47
CA PHE A 63 -3.04 49.41 7.65
C PHE A 63 -2.96 47.95 8.11
N ASN A 64 -2.84 47.70 9.41
CA ASN A 64 -2.84 46.34 9.95
C ASN A 64 -4.20 45.64 9.83
N GLN A 65 -5.32 46.38 9.79
CA GLN A 65 -6.64 45.81 9.51
C GLN A 65 -6.83 45.47 8.03
N SER A 66 -6.25 46.24 7.10
CA SER A 66 -6.31 45.92 5.67
C SER A 66 -5.50 44.68 5.26
N SER A 67 -4.66 44.14 6.16
CA SER A 67 -3.85 42.93 5.92
C SER A 67 -4.58 41.63 6.27
N GLU A 68 -5.90 41.66 6.52
CA GLU A 68 -6.73 40.45 6.62
C GLU A 68 -7.09 39.86 5.24
N ASP A 69 -6.11 39.72 4.34
CA ASP A 69 -6.23 38.90 3.13
C ASP A 69 -6.05 37.39 3.42
N ASN A 70 -6.29 36.97 4.67
CA ASN A 70 -6.43 35.56 5.07
C ASN A 70 -7.89 35.07 4.96
N VAL A 71 -8.73 35.71 4.14
CA VAL A 71 -10.00 35.10 3.74
C VAL A 71 -9.70 34.06 2.68
N VAL A 72 -9.35 32.83 3.12
CA VAL A 72 -9.40 31.65 2.26
C VAL A 72 -10.86 31.42 1.88
N ARG A 73 -11.32 32.09 0.82
CA ARG A 73 -12.63 31.83 0.22
C ARG A 73 -12.61 30.38 -0.28
N PRO A 74 -13.42 29.46 0.28
CA PRO A 74 -13.45 28.08 -0.19
C PRO A 74 -14.00 28.09 -1.61
N ASN A 75 -13.12 28.02 -2.59
CA ASN A 75 -13.54 27.86 -3.97
C ASN A 75 -14.03 26.41 -4.13
N PHE A 76 -15.35 26.22 -4.06
CA PHE A 76 -15.99 24.91 -4.15
C PHE A 76 -15.58 24.13 -5.42
N ALA A 77 -15.23 24.84 -6.50
CA ALA A 77 -14.71 24.24 -7.73
C ALA A 77 -13.32 23.58 -7.54
N LYS A 78 -12.46 24.14 -6.68
CA LYS A 78 -11.15 23.53 -6.36
C LYS A 78 -11.29 22.36 -5.39
N ARG A 79 -12.25 22.43 -4.45
CA ARG A 79 -12.58 21.31 -3.56
C ARG A 79 -13.20 20.13 -4.31
N SER A 80 -14.10 20.38 -5.27
CA SER A 80 -14.69 19.31 -6.09
C SER A 80 -13.65 18.65 -6.99
N LEU A 81 -12.69 19.42 -7.53
CA LEU A 81 -11.58 18.88 -8.32
C LEU A 81 -10.66 17.99 -7.46
N ALA A 82 -10.33 18.41 -6.24
CA ALA A 82 -9.50 17.60 -5.33
C ALA A 82 -10.20 16.30 -4.92
N VAL A 83 -11.51 16.35 -4.67
CA VAL A 83 -12.30 15.14 -4.37
C VAL A 83 -12.37 14.23 -5.59
N ALA A 84 -12.67 14.77 -6.77
CA ALA A 84 -12.69 13.98 -8.01
C ALA A 84 -11.33 13.34 -8.31
N ALA A 85 -10.22 14.07 -8.12
CA ALA A 85 -8.88 13.53 -8.27
C ALA A 85 -8.58 12.43 -7.26
N SER A 86 -9.01 12.57 -6.00
CA SER A 86 -8.84 11.53 -4.99
C SER A 86 -9.65 10.27 -5.29
N VAL A 87 -10.88 10.42 -5.79
CA VAL A 87 -11.74 9.31 -6.21
C VAL A 87 -11.18 8.64 -7.45
N ALA A 88 -10.71 9.41 -8.44
CA ALA A 88 -10.08 8.88 -9.64
C ALA A 88 -8.76 8.18 -9.35
N PHE A 89 -7.96 8.70 -8.43
CA PHE A 89 -6.71 8.08 -7.98
C PHE A 89 -6.97 6.81 -7.17
N ALA A 90 -7.93 6.84 -6.25
CA ALA A 90 -8.33 5.65 -5.49
C ALA A 90 -8.92 4.57 -6.41
N ALA A 91 -9.78 4.95 -7.37
CA ALA A 91 -10.30 4.03 -8.38
C ALA A 91 -9.19 3.53 -9.30
N GLY A 92 -8.24 4.37 -9.71
CA GLY A 92 -7.09 3.99 -10.52
C GLY A 92 -6.16 3.01 -9.80
N ILE A 93 -5.88 3.24 -8.52
CA ILE A 93 -5.13 2.29 -7.68
C ILE A 93 -5.92 1.00 -7.49
N MET A 94 -7.23 1.08 -7.23
CA MET A 94 -8.06 -0.09 -7.02
C MET A 94 -8.17 -0.94 -8.29
N ILE A 95 -8.37 -0.33 -9.45
CA ILE A 95 -8.36 -1.01 -10.76
C ILE A 95 -6.95 -1.53 -11.08
N GLY A 96 -5.89 -0.78 -10.74
CA GLY A 96 -4.50 -1.18 -10.97
C GLY A 96 -4.00 -2.30 -10.05
N GLN A 97 -4.55 -2.44 -8.85
CA GLN A 97 -4.25 -3.54 -7.92
C GLN A 97 -5.17 -4.75 -8.11
N LEU A 98 -6.35 -4.55 -8.68
CA LEU A 98 -7.16 -5.64 -9.18
C LEU A 98 -6.50 -6.15 -10.46
N ASN A 99 -5.62 -7.15 -10.33
CA ASN A 99 -5.21 -8.00 -11.44
C ASN A 99 -6.48 -8.58 -12.09
N TRP A 100 -7.02 -7.91 -13.11
CA TRP A 100 -8.16 -8.40 -13.89
C TRP A 100 -7.84 -9.72 -14.61
N SER A 101 -6.58 -10.14 -14.65
CA SER A 101 -6.17 -11.49 -15.05
C SER A 101 -6.64 -12.58 -14.06
N ALA A 102 -6.70 -12.29 -12.76
CA ALA A 102 -7.00 -13.29 -11.73
C ALA A 102 -8.50 -13.64 -11.59
N ASN A 103 -9.39 -12.86 -12.19
CA ASN A 103 -10.85 -13.08 -12.14
C ASN A 103 -11.44 -13.62 -13.46
N ILE A 104 -10.65 -13.69 -14.53
CA ILE A 104 -11.08 -14.21 -15.84
C ILE A 104 -10.43 -15.57 -16.12
N VAL A 105 -9.27 -15.84 -15.50
CA VAL A 105 -8.59 -17.13 -15.55
C VAL A 105 -8.67 -17.74 -14.14
N PRO A 106 -9.18 -18.96 -13.95
CA PRO A 106 -9.21 -19.58 -12.63
C PRO A 106 -7.81 -19.55 -12.02
N THR A 107 -7.71 -19.17 -10.75
CA THR A 107 -6.44 -18.98 -10.02
C THR A 107 -5.49 -20.19 -10.12
N ALA A 108 -6.06 -21.39 -10.24
CA ALA A 108 -5.30 -22.61 -10.48
C ALA A 108 -4.52 -22.55 -11.81
N HIS A 109 -5.13 -22.16 -12.93
CA HIS A 109 -4.48 -22.11 -14.25
C HIS A 109 -3.42 -21.01 -14.35
N ALA A 110 -3.66 -19.85 -13.74
CA ALA A 110 -2.66 -18.80 -13.64
C ALA A 110 -1.44 -19.30 -12.85
N SER A 111 -1.67 -19.93 -11.68
CA SER A 111 -0.58 -20.47 -10.87
C SER A 111 0.22 -21.59 -11.57
N LEU A 112 -0.44 -22.50 -12.31
CA LEU A 112 0.25 -23.57 -13.05
C LEU A 112 1.11 -23.02 -14.19
N THR A 113 0.62 -21.99 -14.89
CA THR A 113 1.31 -21.36 -16.01
C THR A 113 2.54 -20.59 -15.52
N ASP A 114 2.36 -19.75 -14.51
CA ASP A 114 3.44 -18.96 -13.90
C ASP A 114 4.54 -19.85 -13.33
N GLU A 115 4.15 -20.90 -12.59
CA GLU A 115 5.07 -21.87 -12.00
C GLU A 115 5.86 -22.62 -13.10
N ALA A 116 5.19 -23.12 -14.15
CA ALA A 116 5.86 -23.84 -15.23
C ALA A 116 6.91 -22.98 -15.93
N ILE A 117 6.57 -21.74 -16.28
CA ILE A 117 7.49 -20.81 -16.95
C ILE A 117 8.67 -20.48 -16.04
N GLN A 118 8.41 -20.16 -14.78
CA GLN A 118 9.46 -19.85 -13.83
C GLN A 118 10.41 -21.03 -13.63
N HIS A 119 9.87 -22.25 -13.52
CA HIS A 119 10.65 -23.48 -13.36
C HIS A 119 11.58 -23.69 -14.55
N VAL A 120 11.06 -23.57 -15.79
CA VAL A 120 11.86 -23.73 -17.01
C VAL A 120 12.97 -22.69 -17.10
N ILE A 121 12.68 -21.41 -16.80
CA ILE A 121 13.68 -20.34 -16.88
C ILE A 121 14.81 -20.54 -15.86
N ILE A 122 14.49 -20.98 -14.64
CA ILE A 122 15.48 -21.18 -13.58
C ILE A 122 16.31 -22.44 -13.85
N GLU A 123 15.70 -23.51 -14.34
CA GLU A 123 16.36 -24.82 -14.48
C GLU A 123 17.00 -25.07 -15.84
N SER A 124 16.65 -24.32 -16.90
CA SER A 124 17.23 -24.51 -18.25
C SER A 124 18.76 -24.53 -18.28
N PRO A 125 19.52 -23.68 -17.54
CA PRO A 125 20.98 -23.73 -17.58
C PRO A 125 21.58 -25.03 -17.04
N PHE A 126 20.82 -25.75 -16.21
CA PHE A 126 21.18 -27.05 -15.65
C PHE A 126 20.77 -28.18 -16.60
N THR A 127 19.50 -28.21 -17.02
CA THR A 127 18.96 -29.28 -17.87
C THR A 127 19.52 -29.27 -19.29
N ASP A 128 19.92 -28.10 -19.82
CA ASP A 128 20.50 -27.96 -21.16
C ASP A 128 21.79 -28.77 -21.35
N LYS A 129 22.52 -29.03 -20.28
CA LYS A 129 23.80 -29.76 -20.32
C LYS A 129 23.65 -31.26 -20.06
N LEU A 130 22.45 -31.72 -19.72
CA LEU A 130 22.17 -33.10 -19.39
C LEU A 130 21.65 -33.87 -20.61
N ASP A 131 22.04 -35.13 -20.67
CA ASP A 131 21.46 -36.16 -21.53
C ASP A 131 21.52 -37.49 -20.77
N GLU A 132 20.45 -37.77 -20.02
CA GLU A 132 20.31 -39.00 -19.23
C GLU A 132 19.90 -40.20 -20.08
N GLN A 133 19.60 -40.00 -21.38
CA GLN A 133 19.14 -41.03 -22.32
C GLN A 133 18.01 -41.88 -21.75
N VAL A 134 16.98 -41.20 -21.25
CA VAL A 134 15.92 -41.83 -20.48
C VAL A 134 15.07 -42.73 -21.37
N ASP A 135 14.86 -43.98 -20.95
CA ASP A 135 14.03 -44.93 -21.68
C ASP A 135 12.54 -44.84 -21.29
N SER A 136 11.65 -45.40 -22.13
CA SER A 136 10.20 -45.34 -21.87
C SER A 136 9.74 -46.09 -20.62
N ASN A 137 10.48 -47.10 -20.17
CA ASN A 137 10.16 -47.83 -18.95
C ASN A 137 10.46 -46.96 -17.71
N GLN A 138 11.54 -46.19 -17.73
CA GLN A 138 11.86 -45.20 -16.70
C GLN A 138 10.80 -44.09 -16.64
N ILE A 139 10.33 -43.61 -17.80
CA ILE A 139 9.24 -42.63 -17.88
C ILE A 139 7.97 -43.16 -17.20
N ASN A 140 7.51 -44.36 -17.57
CA ASN A 140 6.31 -44.95 -16.97
C ASN A 140 6.49 -45.24 -15.47
N THR A 141 7.68 -45.68 -15.05
CA THR A 141 7.99 -45.88 -13.63
C THR A 141 7.88 -44.58 -12.83
N LYS A 142 8.38 -43.47 -13.38
CA LYS A 142 8.29 -42.14 -12.76
C LYS A 142 6.90 -41.51 -12.87
N LEU A 143 6.06 -41.94 -13.81
CA LEU A 143 4.67 -41.50 -13.93
C LEU A 143 3.71 -42.19 -12.95
N SER A 144 4.06 -43.39 -12.46
CA SER A 144 3.22 -44.18 -11.56
C SER A 144 2.63 -43.41 -10.35
N PRO A 145 3.37 -42.50 -9.66
CA PRO A 145 2.81 -41.69 -8.56
C PRO A 145 1.66 -40.76 -8.96
N PHE A 146 1.53 -40.46 -10.25
CA PHE A 146 0.45 -39.65 -10.82
C PHE A 146 -0.71 -40.53 -11.33
N ALA A 147 -0.62 -41.86 -11.18
CA ALA A 147 -1.60 -42.83 -11.68
C ALA A 147 -1.81 -42.81 -13.21
N TYR A 148 -0.81 -42.37 -13.97
CA TYR A 148 -0.80 -42.40 -15.44
C TYR A 148 0.40 -43.18 -15.99
N GLN A 149 0.29 -43.61 -17.24
CA GLN A 149 1.36 -44.20 -18.02
C GLN A 149 1.17 -43.89 -19.51
N PHE A 150 2.25 -43.89 -20.28
CA PHE A 150 2.17 -43.91 -21.73
C PHE A 150 1.94 -45.35 -22.22
N SER A 151 0.93 -45.55 -23.07
CA SER A 151 0.54 -46.84 -23.64
C SER A 151 1.49 -47.32 -24.74
N GLU A 152 2.28 -46.41 -25.31
CA GLU A 152 3.24 -46.66 -26.37
C GLU A 152 4.63 -46.17 -25.95
N THR A 153 5.66 -46.58 -26.71
CA THR A 153 7.02 -46.04 -26.56
C THR A 153 6.99 -44.52 -26.71
N PHE A 154 7.60 -43.81 -25.77
CA PHE A 154 7.64 -42.36 -25.80
C PHE A 154 8.36 -41.90 -27.07
N PRO A 155 7.75 -41.02 -27.87
CA PRO A 155 8.19 -40.85 -29.26
C PRO A 155 9.33 -39.84 -29.47
N TYR A 156 9.85 -39.25 -28.39
CA TYR A 156 10.91 -38.24 -28.44
C TYR A 156 12.11 -38.67 -27.61
N HIS A 157 13.30 -38.15 -27.95
CA HIS A 157 14.49 -38.32 -27.12
C HIS A 157 14.36 -37.51 -25.84
N VAL A 158 14.54 -38.15 -24.68
CA VAL A 158 14.37 -37.53 -23.36
C VAL A 158 15.74 -37.27 -22.73
N TYR A 159 16.02 -35.99 -22.45
CA TYR A 159 17.27 -35.51 -21.88
C TYR A 159 17.30 -35.57 -20.35
N TYR A 160 16.14 -35.39 -19.71
CA TYR A 160 16.03 -35.28 -18.27
C TYR A 160 14.66 -35.79 -17.81
N LEU A 161 14.63 -36.53 -16.70
CA LEU A 161 13.40 -37.02 -16.09
C LEU A 161 13.51 -37.09 -14.57
N ASN A 162 12.74 -36.25 -13.87
CA ASN A 162 12.71 -36.30 -12.41
C ASN A 162 11.37 -35.86 -11.81
N HIS A 163 11.29 -35.93 -10.49
CA HIS A 163 10.20 -35.33 -9.72
C HIS A 163 10.71 -34.04 -9.11
N CYS A 164 9.99 -32.94 -9.33
CA CYS A 164 10.31 -31.63 -8.77
C CYS A 164 9.11 -31.10 -7.98
N GLY A 165 9.39 -30.20 -7.02
CA GLY A 165 8.34 -29.38 -6.42
C GLY A 165 7.73 -28.46 -7.47
N PHE A 166 6.42 -28.29 -7.44
CA PHE A 166 5.66 -27.50 -8.40
C PHE A 166 4.55 -26.77 -7.66
N GLY A 167 4.84 -25.54 -7.23
CA GLY A 167 4.02 -24.82 -6.25
C GLY A 167 3.89 -25.61 -4.93
N GLU A 168 2.64 -25.88 -4.52
CA GLU A 168 2.32 -26.66 -3.31
C GLU A 168 2.21 -28.19 -3.55
N SER A 169 2.47 -28.65 -4.78
CA SER A 169 2.38 -30.06 -5.18
C SER A 169 3.72 -30.56 -5.73
N ASN A 170 3.79 -31.85 -6.06
CA ASN A 170 4.88 -32.42 -6.86
C ASN A 170 4.44 -32.54 -8.32
N ALA A 171 5.40 -32.45 -9.23
CA ALA A 171 5.22 -32.74 -10.64
C ALA A 171 6.30 -33.69 -11.15
N LEU A 172 5.95 -34.52 -12.13
CA LEU A 172 6.95 -35.08 -13.03
C LEU A 172 7.47 -33.95 -13.89
N HIS A 173 8.78 -33.72 -13.89
CA HIS A 173 9.48 -32.80 -14.77
C HIS A 173 10.27 -33.64 -15.79
N MET A 174 9.94 -33.47 -17.07
CA MET A 174 10.65 -34.13 -18.16
C MET A 174 11.04 -33.13 -19.24
N VAL A 175 12.27 -33.22 -19.76
CA VAL A 175 12.75 -32.38 -20.87
C VAL A 175 13.09 -33.29 -22.04
N PHE A 176 12.52 -33.02 -23.22
CA PHE A 176 12.67 -33.86 -24.40
C PHE A 176 12.84 -33.03 -25.68
N GLN A 177 13.29 -33.68 -26.76
CA GLN A 177 13.55 -33.04 -28.04
C GLN A 177 12.23 -32.71 -28.77
N GLY A 178 12.00 -31.41 -29.04
CA GLY A 178 10.98 -30.89 -29.95
C GLY A 178 11.52 -30.68 -31.37
N GLU A 179 10.75 -30.00 -32.22
CA GLU A 179 11.12 -29.68 -33.60
C GLU A 179 12.08 -28.49 -33.71
N LYS A 180 11.91 -27.46 -32.88
CA LYS A 180 12.69 -26.22 -32.88
C LYS A 180 13.66 -26.13 -31.70
N GLY A 181 13.27 -26.72 -30.57
CA GLY A 181 14.07 -26.70 -29.36
C GLY A 181 13.74 -27.85 -28.43
N ARG A 182 14.13 -27.70 -27.16
CA ARG A 182 13.72 -28.61 -26.10
C ARG A 182 12.34 -28.20 -25.59
N ILE A 183 11.50 -29.20 -25.35
CA ILE A 183 10.19 -29.02 -24.73
C ILE A 183 10.26 -29.60 -23.32
N THR A 184 9.70 -28.84 -22.37
CA THR A 184 9.53 -29.27 -20.99
C THR A 184 8.09 -29.71 -20.76
N LEU A 185 7.92 -30.91 -20.22
CA LEU A 185 6.64 -31.47 -19.78
C LEU A 185 6.58 -31.48 -18.26
N PHE A 186 5.48 -30.97 -17.72
CA PHE A 186 5.07 -31.21 -16.35
C PHE A 186 3.80 -32.05 -16.29
N ILE A 187 3.75 -33.04 -15.41
CA ILE A 187 2.52 -33.74 -15.04
C ILE A 187 2.33 -33.61 -13.54
N THR A 188 1.18 -33.07 -13.12
CA THR A 188 0.85 -32.80 -11.71
C THR A 188 -0.59 -33.20 -11.39
N ASN A 189 -0.86 -33.61 -10.15
CA ASN A 189 -2.20 -33.99 -9.68
C ASN A 189 -3.12 -32.78 -9.38
N ILE A 190 -2.73 -31.58 -9.84
CA ILE A 190 -3.59 -30.40 -9.82
C ILE A 190 -4.46 -30.48 -11.07
N SER A 191 -5.77 -30.59 -10.89
CA SER A 191 -6.73 -30.65 -11.99
C SER A 191 -6.92 -29.27 -12.64
N SER A 192 -7.10 -29.26 -13.96
CA SER A 192 -7.49 -28.10 -14.75
C SER A 192 -8.82 -28.39 -15.42
N ASP A 193 -9.71 -27.39 -15.50
CA ASP A 193 -11.04 -27.60 -16.10
C ASP A 193 -11.01 -27.67 -17.62
N HIS A 194 -10.10 -26.92 -18.24
CA HIS A 194 -10.01 -26.73 -19.68
C HIS A 194 -8.58 -26.68 -20.16
N ALA A 195 -8.38 -27.04 -21.42
CA ALA A 195 -7.11 -26.83 -22.09
C ALA A 195 -6.89 -25.32 -22.32
N VAL A 196 -5.72 -24.82 -21.94
CA VAL A 196 -5.37 -23.40 -22.04
C VAL A 196 -4.01 -23.27 -22.72
N ASN A 197 -3.96 -22.50 -23.80
CA ASN A 197 -2.70 -22.11 -24.43
C ASN A 197 -2.26 -20.77 -23.85
N PHE A 198 -0.96 -20.61 -23.62
CA PHE A 198 -0.38 -19.38 -23.13
C PHE A 198 0.92 -19.06 -23.87
N SER A 199 1.26 -17.78 -23.94
CA SER A 199 2.53 -17.33 -24.50
C SER A 199 3.02 -16.13 -23.70
N GLU A 200 4.16 -16.31 -23.03
CA GLU A 200 4.73 -15.33 -22.12
C GLU A 200 6.26 -15.46 -22.09
N LYS A 201 6.96 -14.34 -21.89
CA LYS A 201 8.43 -14.30 -21.74
C LYS A 201 9.22 -15.06 -22.83
N GLN A 202 8.78 -14.95 -24.09
CA GLN A 202 9.34 -15.69 -25.25
C GLN A 202 9.18 -17.21 -25.19
N MET A 203 8.30 -17.71 -24.33
CA MET A 203 7.91 -19.12 -24.29
C MET A 203 6.47 -19.27 -24.76
N SER A 204 6.18 -20.43 -25.35
CA SER A 204 4.83 -20.89 -25.66
C SER A 204 4.53 -22.14 -24.84
N GLY A 205 3.30 -22.26 -24.35
CA GLY A 205 2.91 -23.40 -23.57
C GLY A 205 1.44 -23.75 -23.66
N THR A 206 1.11 -24.94 -23.19
CA THR A 206 -0.25 -25.46 -23.19
C THR A 206 -0.48 -26.32 -21.96
N VAL A 207 -1.55 -26.03 -21.22
CA VAL A 207 -2.09 -26.90 -20.17
C VAL A 207 -3.18 -27.76 -20.79
N VAL A 208 -3.13 -29.08 -20.59
CA VAL A 208 -4.15 -30.04 -21.01
C VAL A 208 -4.60 -30.86 -19.81
N PRO A 209 -5.90 -30.92 -19.50
CA PRO A 209 -6.40 -31.80 -18.46
C PRO A 209 -6.31 -33.27 -18.87
N ILE A 210 -5.79 -34.11 -17.97
CA ILE A 210 -5.70 -35.56 -18.12
C ILE A 210 -6.38 -36.20 -16.91
N GLY A 211 -7.71 -36.38 -16.99
CA GLY A 211 -8.51 -36.90 -15.87
C GLY A 211 -8.42 -36.02 -14.62
N THR A 212 -7.80 -36.52 -13.56
CA THR A 212 -7.60 -35.77 -12.30
C THR A 212 -6.26 -35.01 -12.24
N ALA A 213 -5.38 -35.23 -13.21
CA ALA A 213 -4.10 -34.55 -13.32
C ALA A 213 -4.14 -33.50 -14.45
N SER A 214 -3.10 -32.67 -14.51
CA SER A 214 -2.85 -31.76 -15.63
C SER A 214 -1.49 -32.04 -16.23
N MET A 215 -1.44 -31.94 -17.56
CA MET A 215 -0.24 -32.03 -18.36
C MET A 215 0.07 -30.63 -18.89
N ILE A 216 1.23 -30.07 -18.53
CA ILE A 216 1.68 -28.76 -18.97
C ILE A 216 2.90 -28.93 -19.87
N LEU A 217 2.86 -28.37 -21.08
CA LEU A 217 4.00 -28.31 -21.98
C LEU A 217 4.48 -26.87 -22.09
N VAL A 218 5.79 -26.68 -22.09
CA VAL A 218 6.45 -25.38 -22.27
C VAL A 218 7.62 -25.55 -23.23
N GLY A 219 7.68 -24.71 -24.25
CA GLY A 219 8.74 -24.67 -25.24
C GLY A 219 9.01 -23.23 -25.71
N ASP A 220 9.91 -23.09 -26.66
CA ASP A 220 10.17 -21.79 -27.29
C ASP A 220 8.91 -21.29 -28.05
N SER A 221 8.84 -19.99 -28.31
CA SER A 221 7.67 -19.35 -28.95
C SER A 221 7.39 -19.86 -30.36
N ASP A 222 8.38 -20.42 -31.05
CA ASP A 222 8.26 -20.96 -32.40
C ASP A 222 7.93 -22.46 -32.45
N GLU A 223 7.82 -23.12 -31.29
CA GLU A 223 7.46 -24.53 -31.16
C GLU A 223 5.93 -24.72 -31.13
N ASP A 224 5.40 -25.69 -31.90
CA ASP A 224 3.98 -26.07 -31.85
C ASP A 224 3.70 -27.03 -30.69
N VAL A 225 3.82 -26.50 -29.48
CA VAL A 225 3.58 -27.24 -28.22
C VAL A 225 2.16 -27.81 -28.11
N ALA A 226 1.18 -27.18 -28.75
CA ALA A 226 -0.22 -27.64 -28.71
C ALA A 226 -0.40 -28.95 -29.50
N SER A 227 0.23 -29.06 -30.67
CA SER A 227 0.22 -30.30 -31.45
C SER A 227 0.95 -31.44 -30.72
N VAL A 228 2.07 -31.14 -30.07
CA VAL A 228 2.80 -32.11 -29.24
C VAL A 228 1.94 -32.57 -28.06
N ALA A 229 1.30 -31.63 -27.35
CA ALA A 229 0.42 -31.92 -26.23
C ALA A 229 -0.74 -32.84 -26.64
N LYS A 230 -1.38 -32.57 -27.79
CA LYS A 230 -2.47 -33.39 -28.32
C LYS A 230 -2.02 -34.81 -28.64
N ARG A 231 -0.82 -34.96 -29.21
CA ARG A 231 -0.24 -36.28 -29.49
C ARG A 231 0.04 -37.05 -28.20
N LEU A 232 0.70 -36.43 -27.23
CA LEU A 232 0.99 -37.08 -25.93
C LEU A 232 -0.28 -37.42 -25.16
N ALA A 233 -1.30 -36.55 -25.19
CA ALA A 233 -2.59 -36.80 -24.57
C ALA A 233 -3.32 -38.02 -25.17
N SER A 234 -3.07 -38.36 -26.43
CA SER A 234 -3.70 -39.53 -27.08
C SER A 234 -3.10 -40.87 -26.65
N ILE A 235 -1.86 -40.86 -26.14
CA ILE A 235 -1.13 -42.06 -25.72
C ILE A 235 -0.96 -42.17 -24.19
N ILE A 236 -1.42 -41.17 -23.42
CA ILE A 236 -1.41 -41.24 -21.95
C ILE A 236 -2.71 -41.85 -21.44
N THR A 237 -2.59 -42.82 -20.55
CA THR A 237 -3.72 -43.60 -20.03
C THR A 237 -3.59 -43.78 -18.51
N PRO A 238 -4.70 -43.90 -17.77
CA PRO A 238 -4.65 -44.23 -16.35
C PRO A 238 -4.02 -45.61 -16.14
N VAL A 239 -3.20 -45.76 -15.11
CA VAL A 239 -2.70 -47.07 -14.67
C VAL A 239 -3.88 -47.82 -14.05
N SER A 240 -4.23 -48.97 -14.62
CA SER A 240 -5.31 -49.85 -14.12
C SER A 240 -4.90 -50.64 -12.90
#